data_AF-A0A8J4T4F5-F1
#
_entry.id   AF-A0A8J4T4F5-F1
#
_cell.length_a   1.000
_cell.length_b   1.000
_cell.length_c   1.000
_cell.angle_alpha   90.00
_cell.angle_beta   90.00
_cell.angle_gamma   90.00
#
_symmetry.space_group_name_H-M   'P 1'
#
loop_
_entity.id
_entity.type
_entity.pdbx_description
1 polymer ?
#
loop_
_entity_poly.entity_id
_entity_poly.type
_entity_poly.pdbx_seq_one_letter_code
_entity_poly.pdbx_strand_id
1 'polypeptide(L)'
;MSSFDYDSAFSSSATSSGTDATTAELQTFVQTMQQRASFQSRVNHLTSLCWEKCVSGYPPGKLDGKKSTCLENCAERYLDVSILLRTRFQAMLSKLQQ
;
A
#
# COMPACT_ATOMS: atom_id res chain seq x y z
N MET A 1 18.84 -8.05 -6.35
CA MET A 1 17.43 -7.65 -6.60
C MET A 1 16.61 -8.90 -6.36
N SER A 2 16.14 -9.07 -5.13
CA SER A 2 15.59 -10.32 -4.61
C SER A 2 14.13 -10.49 -5.01
N SER A 3 13.81 -11.72 -5.42
CA SER A 3 12.51 -12.25 -5.79
C SER A 3 11.35 -11.72 -4.96
N PHE A 4 10.33 -11.27 -5.67
CA PHE A 4 8.96 -11.32 -5.17
C PHE A 4 8.46 -12.75 -5.38
N ASP A 5 8.58 -13.60 -4.37
CA ASP A 5 7.93 -14.92 -4.35
C ASP A 5 6.41 -14.72 -4.26
N TYR A 6 5.75 -14.65 -5.42
CA TYR A 6 4.29 -14.53 -5.57
C TYR A 6 3.64 -15.86 -6.01
N ASP A 7 4.45 -16.92 -6.25
CA ASP A 7 3.97 -18.12 -6.95
C ASP A 7 3.43 -19.24 -6.04
N SER A 8 3.49 -19.12 -4.70
CA SER A 8 3.16 -20.23 -3.81
C SER A 8 1.66 -20.48 -3.61
N ALA A 9 0.76 -19.64 -4.13
CA ALA A 9 -0.67 -19.68 -3.73
C ALA A 9 -1.65 -20.08 -4.84
N PHE A 10 -1.23 -20.25 -6.10
CA PHE A 10 -2.14 -20.59 -7.20
C PHE A 10 -1.92 -21.98 -7.81
N SER A 11 -1.00 -22.80 -7.28
CA SER A 11 -0.87 -24.19 -7.70
C SER A 11 -1.45 -25.13 -6.65
N SER A 12 -2.78 -25.28 -6.67
CA SER A 12 -3.45 -26.44 -6.09
C SER A 12 -4.58 -26.83 -7.01
N SER A 13 -4.26 -27.85 -7.82
CA SER A 13 -5.11 -28.51 -8.78
C SER A 13 -6.48 -28.85 -8.22
N ALA A 14 -7.50 -28.59 -9.02
CA ALA A 14 -8.87 -29.02 -8.81
C ALA A 14 -8.96 -30.48 -8.31
N THR A 15 -9.40 -30.66 -7.06
CA THR A 15 -10.04 -31.90 -6.62
C THR A 15 -11.13 -31.51 -5.60
N SER A 16 -12.38 -31.66 -6.01
CA SER A 16 -13.58 -31.37 -5.22
C SER A 16 -13.73 -32.34 -4.05
N SER A 17 -13.82 -31.83 -2.81
CA SER A 17 -14.64 -32.34 -1.69
C SER A 17 -14.28 -31.62 -0.38
N GLY A 18 -15.00 -30.55 -0.02
CA GLY A 18 -14.84 -29.81 1.24
C GLY A 18 -15.15 -28.32 1.11
N THR A 19 -16.36 -27.96 0.69
CA THR A 19 -16.71 -26.62 0.17
C THR A 19 -16.82 -25.52 1.21
N ASP A 20 -17.01 -25.80 2.50
CA ASP A 20 -17.26 -24.75 3.49
C ASP A 20 -15.99 -24.20 4.16
N ALA A 21 -15.06 -25.08 4.56
CA ALA A 21 -13.79 -24.68 5.14
C ALA A 21 -12.89 -23.98 4.09
N THR A 22 -12.86 -24.50 2.87
CA THR A 22 -12.05 -23.95 1.77
C THR A 22 -12.57 -22.59 1.29
N THR A 23 -13.88 -22.34 1.34
CA THR A 23 -14.45 -21.04 0.96
C THR A 23 -14.09 -19.95 1.99
N ALA A 24 -14.10 -20.26 3.29
CA ALA A 24 -13.70 -19.31 4.33
C ALA A 24 -12.20 -18.97 4.27
N GLU A 25 -11.35 -19.97 4.01
CA GLU A 25 -9.91 -19.79 3.79
C GLU A 25 -9.64 -18.95 2.54
N LEU A 26 -10.34 -19.24 1.42
CA LEU A 26 -10.21 -18.49 0.18
C LEU A 26 -10.65 -17.03 0.35
N GLN A 27 -11.73 -16.77 1.10
CA GLN A 27 -12.17 -15.40 1.35
C GLN A 27 -11.14 -14.61 2.18
N THR A 28 -10.54 -15.25 3.20
CA THR A 28 -9.46 -14.64 3.99
C THR A 28 -8.22 -14.37 3.12
N PHE A 29 -7.89 -15.30 2.24
CA PHE A 29 -6.80 -15.14 1.27
C PHE A 29 -7.05 -13.97 0.32
N VAL A 30 -8.23 -13.86 -0.27
CA VAL A 30 -8.61 -12.74 -1.16
C VAL A 30 -8.54 -11.40 -0.43
N GLN A 31 -9.02 -11.32 0.81
CA GLN A 31 -8.91 -10.10 1.62
C GLN A 31 -7.45 -9.70 1.84
N THR A 32 -6.58 -10.68 2.15
CA THR A 32 -5.14 -10.44 2.36
C THR A 32 -4.47 -9.96 1.07
N MET A 33 -4.76 -10.59 -0.07
CA MET A 33 -4.24 -10.15 -1.37
C MET A 33 -4.71 -8.75 -1.73
N GLN A 34 -5.99 -8.42 -1.48
CA GLN A 34 -6.53 -7.10 -1.75
C GLN A 34 -5.86 -6.02 -0.88
N GLN A 35 -5.62 -6.31 0.39
CA GLN A 35 -4.89 -5.42 1.29
C GLN A 35 -3.46 -5.18 0.80
N ARG A 36 -2.75 -6.23 0.37
CA ARG A 36 -1.39 -6.14 -0.17
C ARG A 36 -1.35 -5.33 -1.47
N ALA A 37 -2.27 -5.58 -2.41
CA ALA A 37 -2.36 -4.82 -3.66
C ALA A 37 -2.66 -3.34 -3.40
N SER A 38 -3.58 -3.05 -2.47
CA SER A 38 -3.92 -1.68 -2.07
C SER A 38 -2.74 -0.99 -1.39
N PHE A 39 -1.96 -1.71 -0.58
CA PHE A 39 -0.74 -1.18 0.03
C PHE A 39 0.32 -0.88 -1.02
N GLN A 40 0.57 -1.79 -1.96
CA GLN A 40 1.54 -1.58 -3.03
C GLN A 40 1.17 -0.37 -3.90
N SER A 41 -0.11 -0.20 -4.22
CA SER A 41 -0.60 0.97 -4.95
C SER A 41 -0.28 2.27 -4.21
N ARG A 42 -0.46 2.31 -2.88
CA ARG A 42 -0.10 3.47 -2.06
C ARG A 42 1.41 3.73 -2.01
N VAL A 43 2.23 2.68 -1.92
CA VAL A 43 3.70 2.79 -1.96
C VAL A 43 4.15 3.38 -3.30
N ASN A 44 3.61 2.88 -4.41
CA ASN A 44 3.93 3.39 -5.74
C ASN A 44 3.52 4.86 -5.87
N HIS A 45 2.33 5.23 -5.39
CA HIS A 45 1.86 6.62 -5.41
C HIS A 45 2.76 7.56 -4.61
N LEU A 46 3.10 7.20 -3.37
CA LEU A 46 4.03 7.96 -2.54
C LEU A 46 5.40 8.10 -3.18
N THR A 47 5.89 7.02 -3.78
CA THR A 47 7.18 7.01 -4.48
C THR A 47 7.17 8.02 -5.62
N SER A 48 6.17 8.00 -6.50
CA SER A 48 6.07 8.96 -7.61
C SER A 48 5.95 10.40 -7.10
N LEU A 49 5.05 10.66 -6.14
CA LEU A 49 4.82 11.99 -5.61
C LEU A 49 6.07 12.57 -4.95
N CYS A 50 6.73 11.80 -4.09
CA CYS A 50 7.90 12.28 -3.38
C CYS A 50 9.12 12.36 -4.30
N TRP A 51 9.21 11.50 -5.31
CA TRP A 51 10.23 11.62 -6.35
C TRP A 51 10.12 12.94 -7.11
N GLU A 52 8.92 13.30 -7.59
CA GLU A 52 8.68 14.56 -8.30
C GLU A 52 8.98 15.79 -7.44
N LYS A 53 8.67 15.75 -6.13
CA LYS A 53 8.89 16.87 -5.22
C LYS A 53 10.35 17.04 -4.82
N CYS A 54 11.04 15.93 -4.55
CA CYS A 54 12.36 15.97 -3.94
C CYS A 54 13.48 15.81 -4.96
N VAL A 55 13.32 14.97 -5.99
CA VAL A 55 14.39 14.60 -6.90
C VAL A 55 14.24 15.36 -8.22
N SER A 56 15.18 16.27 -8.46
CA SER A 56 15.26 17.08 -9.67
C SER A 56 16.38 16.53 -10.57
N GLY A 57 16.01 15.99 -11.74
CA GLY A 57 16.96 15.38 -12.68
C GLY A 57 17.43 13.98 -12.23
N TYR A 58 18.32 13.39 -13.01
CA TYR A 58 18.89 12.07 -12.70
C TYR A 58 19.99 12.20 -11.63
N PRO A 59 19.86 11.53 -10.47
CA PRO A 59 20.88 11.59 -9.43
C PRO A 59 22.16 10.85 -9.88
N PRO A 60 23.36 11.41 -9.64
CA PRO A 60 24.63 10.76 -9.97
C PRO A 60 24.91 9.62 -8.98
N GLY A 61 24.31 8.45 -9.23
CA GLY A 61 24.61 7.18 -8.57
C GLY A 61 24.10 7.01 -7.13
N LYS A 62 23.90 8.09 -6.37
CA LYS A 62 23.32 8.07 -5.01
C LYS A 62 22.48 9.31 -4.75
N LEU A 63 21.52 9.18 -3.85
CA LEU A 63 20.79 10.32 -3.29
C LEU A 63 21.71 11.07 -2.33
N ASP A 64 21.82 12.39 -2.49
CA ASP A 64 22.52 13.23 -1.52
C ASP A 64 21.71 13.34 -0.21
N GLY A 65 22.35 13.83 0.86
CA GLY A 65 21.70 13.94 2.17
C GLY A 65 20.44 14.81 2.16
N LYS A 66 20.43 15.89 1.36
CA LYS A 66 19.27 16.80 1.27
C LYS A 66 18.08 16.11 0.61
N LYS A 67 18.32 15.33 -0.44
CA LYS A 67 17.28 14.54 -1.12
C LYS A 67 16.75 13.44 -0.21
N SER A 68 17.63 12.75 0.53
CA SER A 68 17.22 11.74 1.51
C SER A 68 16.29 12.32 2.58
N THR A 69 16.69 13.42 3.22
CA THR A 69 15.85 14.09 4.23
C THR A 69 14.55 14.62 3.64
N CYS A 70 14.55 15.13 2.39
CA CYS A 70 13.33 15.55 1.72
C CYS A 70 12.35 14.39 1.52
N LEU A 71 12.82 13.23 1.06
CA LEU A 71 11.98 12.04 0.83
C LEU A 71 11.34 11.53 2.11
N GLU A 72 12.11 11.46 3.21
CA GLU A 72 11.63 11.09 4.54
C GLU A 72 10.50 12.02 5.00
N ASN A 73 10.76 13.33 5.00
CA ASN A 73 9.75 14.33 5.36
C ASN A 73 8.52 14.28 4.43
N CYS A 74 8.71 14.07 3.13
CA CYS A 74 7.61 14.00 2.17
C CYS A 74 6.66 12.84 2.50
N ALA A 75 7.21 11.65 2.74
CA ALA A 75 6.43 10.46 3.06
C ALA A 75 5.68 10.62 4.39
N GLU A 76 6.37 11.07 5.45
CA GLU A 76 5.76 11.30 6.77
C GLU A 76 4.62 12.31 6.70
N ARG A 77 4.85 13.48 6.08
CA ARG A 77 3.84 14.53 5.98
C ARG A 77 2.62 14.11 5.17
N TYR A 78 2.81 13.34 4.10
CA TYR A 78 1.69 12.81 3.34
C TYR A 78 0.83 11.87 4.19
N LEU A 79 1.46 10.97 4.95
CA LEU A 79 0.75 10.02 5.80
C LEU A 79 0.02 10.74 6.95
N ASP A 80 0.67 11.70 7.61
CA ASP A 80 0.07 12.54 8.66
C ASP A 80 -1.22 13.21 8.17
N VAL A 81 -1.13 13.91 7.03
CA VAL A 81 -2.26 14.64 6.45
C VAL A 81 -3.34 13.66 5.98
N SER A 82 -2.96 12.53 5.38
CA SER A 82 -3.93 11.51 4.95
C SER A 82 -4.74 10.95 6.11
N ILE A 83 -4.09 10.69 7.26
CA ILE A 83 -4.78 10.24 8.48
C ILE A 83 -5.69 11.35 9.00
N LEU A 84 -5.17 12.58 9.13
CA LEU A 84 -5.94 13.72 9.60
C LEU A 84 -7.21 13.94 8.77
N LEU A 85 -7.09 13.92 7.44
CA LEU A 85 -8.23 14.10 6.53
C LEU A 85 -9.25 12.97 6.70
N ARG A 86 -8.82 11.71 6.78
CA ARG A 86 -9.73 10.58 7.02
C ARG A 86 -10.46 10.72 8.36
N THR A 87 -9.75 11.02 9.44
CA THR A 87 -10.35 11.18 10.77
C THR A 87 -11.36 12.32 10.79
N ARG A 88 -11.04 13.46 10.17
CA ARG A 88 -11.98 14.59 10.08
C ARG A 88 -13.20 14.25 9.26
N PHE A 89 -13.02 13.58 8.13
CA PHE A 89 -14.13 13.15 7.28
C PHE A 89 -15.06 12.18 7.99
N GLN A 90 -14.51 11.17 8.67
CA GLN A 90 -15.28 10.23 9.49
C GLN A 90 -16.07 10.94 10.60
N ALA A 91 -15.46 11.90 11.29
CA ALA A 91 -16.11 12.69 12.33
C ALA A 91 -17.21 13.62 11.80
N MET A 92 -17.14 14.06 10.53
CA MET A 92 -18.21 14.82 9.90
C MET A 92 -19.37 13.90 9.48
N LEU A 93 -19.06 12.75 8.88
CA LEU A 93 -20.08 11.76 8.48
C LEU A 93 -20.89 11.26 9.66
N SER A 94 -20.26 10.97 10.80
CA SER A 94 -20.96 10.51 12.01
C SER A 94 -21.94 11.54 12.60
N LYS A 95 -21.72 12.84 12.34
CA LYS A 95 -22.62 13.92 12.73
C LYS A 95 -23.80 14.10 11.78
N LEU A 96 -23.65 13.73 10.51
CA LEU A 96 -24.73 13.79 9.51
C LEU A 96 -25.72 12.63 9.62
N GLN A 97 -25.34 11.56 10.33
CA GLN A 97 -26.20 10.39 10.59
C GLN A 97 -27.03 10.51 11.88
N GLN A 98 -26.96 11.66 12.56
CA GLN A 98 -27.77 12.03 13.73
C GLN A 98 -28.80 13.08 13.33
#